data_AF-A0A2H9QTT5-F1
#
_entry.id   AF-A0A2H9QTT5-F1
#
_cell.length_a   1.000
_cell.length_b   1.000
_cell.length_c   1.000
_cell.angle_alpha   90.00
_cell.angle_beta   90.00
_cell.angle_gamma   90.00
#
_symmetry.space_group_name_H-M   'P 1'
#
loop_
_entity.id
_entity.type
_entity.pdbx_description
1 polymer ?
#
loop_
_entity_poly.entity_id
_entity_poly.type
_entity_poly.pdbx_seq_one_letter_code
_entity_poly.pdbx_strand_id
1 'polypeptide(L)'
;MFDWVIIAWMGVLILFFAVVGYWLGRKIGERLYETKFDEWKKEYEKGIRKDAVERSRAVLGGKFSEQLAPYLPDFKYDPTEVRFIG
;
A
#
# COMPACT_ATOMS: atom_id res chain seq x y z
N MET A 1 -61.06 -16.89 -1.09
CA MET A 1 -60.67 -15.60 -1.72
C MET A 1 -59.60 -14.88 -0.92
N PHE A 2 -59.64 -14.92 0.42
CA PHE A 2 -58.62 -14.30 1.29
C PHE A 2 -57.24 -14.98 1.24
N ASP A 3 -57.16 -16.29 0.99
CA ASP A 3 -55.88 -17.03 1.05
C ASP A 3 -54.89 -16.62 -0.05
N TRP A 4 -55.38 -16.39 -1.27
CA TRP A 4 -54.54 -15.92 -2.40
C TRP A 4 -54.01 -14.51 -2.19
N VAL A 5 -54.79 -13.66 -1.50
CA VAL A 5 -54.38 -12.29 -1.17
C VAL A 5 -53.26 -12.32 -0.13
N ILE A 6 -53.35 -13.19 0.87
CA ILE A 6 -52.32 -13.36 1.90
C ILE A 6 -51.01 -13.87 1.27
N ILE A 7 -51.08 -14.85 0.38
CA ILE A 7 -49.90 -15.38 -0.32
C ILE A 7 -49.21 -14.30 -1.17
N ALA A 8 -49.99 -13.47 -1.88
CA ALA A 8 -49.46 -12.37 -2.68
C ALA A 8 -48.72 -11.33 -1.81
N TRP A 9 -49.29 -10.96 -0.66
CA TRP A 9 -48.67 -10.02 0.27
C TRP A 9 -47.39 -10.58 0.90
N MET A 10 -47.35 -11.86 1.25
CA MET A 10 -46.11 -12.48 1.75
C MET A 10 -44.99 -12.45 0.70
N GLY A 11 -45.31 -12.70 -0.58
CA GLY A 11 -44.32 -12.62 -1.66
C GLY A 11 -43.75 -11.21 -1.83
N VAL A 12 -44.60 -10.18 -1.75
CA VAL A 12 -44.17 -8.77 -1.80
C VAL A 12 -43.28 -8.43 -0.60
N LEU A 13 -43.63 -8.91 0.58
CA LEU A 13 -42.87 -8.67 1.81
C LEU A 13 -41.48 -9.31 1.75
N ILE A 14 -41.39 -10.55 1.25
CA ILE A 14 -40.11 -11.25 1.04
C ILE A 14 -39.23 -10.49 0.03
N LEU A 15 -39.81 -10.06 -1.10
CA LEU A 15 -39.10 -9.25 -2.09
C LEU A 15 -38.60 -7.93 -1.50
N PHE A 16 -39.42 -7.26 -0.69
CA PHE A 16 -39.03 -6.03 0.00
C PHE A 16 -37.84 -6.25 0.93
N PHE A 17 -37.88 -7.28 1.79
CA PHE A 17 -36.76 -7.60 2.67
C PHE A 17 -35.50 -8.01 1.91
N ALA A 18 -35.62 -8.74 0.80
CA ALA A 18 -34.48 -9.09 -0.05
C ALA A 18 -33.82 -7.86 -0.68
N VAL A 19 -34.61 -6.92 -1.20
CA VAL A 19 -34.12 -5.66 -1.77
C VAL A 19 -33.45 -4.80 -0.70
N VAL A 20 -34.07 -4.65 0.47
CA VAL A 20 -33.52 -3.88 1.59
C VAL A 20 -32.22 -4.52 2.10
N GLY A 21 -32.18 -5.85 2.25
CA GLY A 21 -30.99 -6.58 2.65
C GLY A 21 -29.84 -6.40 1.66
N TYR A 22 -30.12 -6.48 0.36
CA TYR A 22 -29.13 -6.21 -0.69
C TYR A 22 -28.60 -4.77 -0.65
N TRP A 23 -29.49 -3.80 -0.46
CA TRP A 23 -29.13 -2.38 -0.41
C TRP A 23 -28.26 -2.05 0.83
N LEU A 24 -28.64 -2.59 1.99
CA LEU A 24 -27.86 -2.46 3.23
C LEU A 24 -26.51 -3.17 3.14
N GLY A 25 -26.48 -4.38 2.57
CA GLY A 25 -25.27 -5.18 2.39
C GLY A 25 -24.23 -4.47 1.52
N ARG A 26 -24.65 -3.92 0.37
CA ARG A 26 -23.76 -3.13 -0.49
C ARG A 26 -23.15 -1.93 0.24
N LYS A 27 -23.99 -1.16 0.94
CA LYS A 27 -23.57 0.09 1.59
C LYS A 27 -22.62 -0.12 2.76
N ILE A 28 -22.76 -1.25 3.47
CA ILE A 28 -21.86 -1.63 4.57
C ILE A 28 -20.53 -2.17 4.02
N GLY A 29 -20.57 -2.96 2.95
CA GLY A 29 -19.37 -3.48 2.30
C GLY A 29 -18.44 -2.36 1.83
N GLU A 30 -18.95 -1.44 1.02
CA GLU A 30 -18.15 -0.37 0.39
C GLU A 30 -17.33 0.44 1.41
N ARG A 31 -17.92 0.86 2.53
CA ARG A 31 -17.22 1.67 3.55
C ARG A 31 -16.10 0.93 4.28
N LEU A 32 -16.30 -0.36 4.55
CA LEU A 32 -15.33 -1.18 5.27
C LEU A 32 -14.11 -1.50 4.38
N TYR A 33 -14.35 -1.71 3.08
CA TYR A 33 -13.28 -1.93 2.11
C TYR A 33 -12.47 -0.66 1.85
N GLU A 34 -13.12 0.49 1.70
CA GLU A 34 -12.42 1.76 1.45
C GLU A 34 -11.44 2.12 2.58
N THR A 35 -11.87 2.00 3.84
CA THR A 35 -11.03 2.38 4.98
C THR A 35 -9.80 1.49 5.10
N LYS A 36 -9.97 0.16 5.01
CA LYS A 36 -8.84 -0.78 5.05
C LYS A 36 -7.91 -0.63 3.86
N PHE A 37 -8.46 -0.34 2.68
CA PHE A 37 -7.66 -0.16 1.48
C PHE A 37 -6.80 1.11 1.57
N ASP A 38 -7.35 2.21 2.08
CA ASP A 38 -6.62 3.46 2.28
C ASP A 38 -5.52 3.34 3.34
N GLU A 39 -5.79 2.64 4.45
CA GLU A 39 -4.79 2.35 5.47
C GLU A 39 -3.64 1.51 4.91
N TRP A 40 -3.98 0.40 4.24
CA TRP A 40 -2.99 -0.47 3.60
C TRP A 40 -2.16 0.30 2.56
N LYS A 41 -2.79 1.14 1.74
CA LYS A 41 -2.10 1.96 0.73
C LYS A 41 -1.12 2.93 1.37
N LYS A 42 -1.52 3.62 2.45
CA LYS A 42 -0.64 4.55 3.18
C LYS A 42 0.54 3.83 3.82
N GLU A 43 0.33 2.67 4.40
CA GLU A 43 1.39 1.88 5.01
C GLU A 43 2.39 1.37 3.97
N TYR A 44 1.87 0.84 2.85
CA TYR A 44 2.69 0.36 1.75
C TYR A 44 3.50 1.48 1.09
N GLU A 45 2.88 2.64 0.86
CA GLU A 45 3.56 3.83 0.32
C GLU A 45 4.69 4.31 1.24
N LYS A 46 4.47 4.31 2.57
CA LYS A 46 5.53 4.63 3.54
C LYS A 46 6.69 3.65 3.44
N GLY A 47 6.42 2.35 3.28
CA GLY A 47 7.43 1.32 3.09
C GLY A 47 8.28 1.57 1.85
N ILE A 48 7.64 1.76 0.69
CA ILE A 48 8.33 2.05 -0.58
C ILE A 48 9.18 3.32 -0.46
N ARG A 49 8.64 4.39 0.12
CA ARG A 49 9.38 5.64 0.26
C ARG A 49 10.60 5.48 1.17
N LYS A 50 10.47 4.74 2.25
CA LYS A 50 11.59 4.47 3.17
C LYS A 50 12.68 3.66 2.46
N ASP A 51 12.30 2.58 1.77
CA ASP A 51 13.24 1.74 1.01
C ASP A 51 13.99 2.55 -0.07
N ALA A 52 13.26 3.37 -0.83
CA ALA A 52 13.87 4.24 -1.83
C ALA A 52 14.91 5.21 -1.23
N VAL A 53 14.61 5.79 -0.06
CA VAL A 53 15.54 6.68 0.65
C VAL A 53 16.75 5.92 1.19
N GLU A 54 16.55 4.75 1.79
CA GLU A 54 17.63 3.92 2.32
C GLU A 54 18.58 3.46 1.20
N ARG A 55 18.02 3.01 0.08
CA ARG A 55 18.80 2.63 -1.11
C ARG A 55 19.57 3.80 -1.68
N SER A 56 18.94 4.97 -1.80
CA SER A 56 19.60 6.19 -2.27
C SER A 56 20.76 6.57 -1.35
N ARG A 57 20.55 6.53 -0.03
CA ARG A 57 21.60 6.80 0.97
C ARG A 57 22.74 5.81 0.90
N ALA A 58 22.46 4.52 0.72
CA ALA A 58 23.50 3.50 0.61
C ALA A 58 24.37 3.72 -0.64
N VAL A 59 23.74 3.99 -1.79
CA VAL A 59 24.46 4.26 -3.05
C VAL A 59 25.28 5.55 -2.95
N LEU A 60 24.68 6.65 -2.50
CA LEU A 60 25.39 7.92 -2.36
C LEU A 60 26.52 7.83 -1.33
N GLY A 61 26.25 7.20 -0.17
CA GLY A 61 27.25 6.97 0.87
C GLY A 61 28.43 6.12 0.37
N GLY A 62 28.16 5.06 -0.39
CA GLY A 62 29.20 4.27 -1.06
C GLY A 62 30.05 5.12 -1.99
N LYS A 63 29.43 5.86 -2.91
CA LYS A 63 30.13 6.76 -3.85
C LYS A 63 30.98 7.81 -3.15
N PHE A 64 30.45 8.44 -2.11
CA PHE A 64 31.20 9.41 -1.31
C PHE A 64 32.39 8.76 -0.58
N SER A 65 32.18 7.57 -0.01
CA SER A 65 33.23 6.85 0.70
C SER A 65 34.35 6.43 -0.24
N GLU A 66 34.02 5.97 -1.44
CA GLU A 66 35.00 5.69 -2.49
C GLU A 66 35.85 6.91 -2.80
N GLN A 67 35.23 8.07 -3.05
CA GLN A 67 35.96 9.30 -3.37
C GLN A 67 36.81 9.84 -2.21
N LEU A 68 36.40 9.60 -0.96
CA LEU A 68 37.12 10.04 0.23
C LEU A 68 38.26 9.09 0.64
N ALA A 69 38.17 7.81 0.29
CA ALA A 69 39.14 6.79 0.68
C ALA A 69 40.61 7.18 0.43
N PRO A 70 41.00 7.82 -0.70
CA PRO A 70 42.39 8.16 -0.98
C PRO A 70 42.98 9.24 -0.06
N TYR A 71 42.14 9.98 0.65
CA TYR A 71 42.57 11.05 1.57
C TYR A 71 42.65 10.57 3.03
N LEU A 72 42.36 9.30 3.31
CA LEU A 72 42.45 8.73 4.65
C LEU A 72 43.91 8.39 5.00
N PRO A 73 44.31 8.56 6.28
CA PRO A 73 45.70 8.41 6.71
C PRO A 73 46.28 6.99 6.50
N ASP A 74 45.43 5.96 6.47
CA ASP A 74 45.84 4.55 6.28
C ASP A 74 45.66 4.05 4.83
N PHE A 75 45.42 4.94 3.88
CA PHE A 75 45.26 4.56 2.48
C PHE A 75 46.59 4.10 1.88
N LYS A 76 46.66 2.82 1.48
CA LYS A 76 47.92 2.14 1.14
C LYS A 76 48.43 2.38 -0.30
N TYR A 77 47.69 3.11 -1.13
CA TYR A 77 47.97 3.27 -2.56
C TYR A 77 48.11 4.74 -2.95
N ASP A 78 48.70 5.01 -4.11
CA ASP A 78 48.79 6.37 -4.63
C ASP A 78 47.38 6.88 -5.02
N PRO A 79 46.93 8.03 -4.47
CA PRO A 79 45.64 8.62 -4.81
C PRO A 79 45.41 8.89 -6.29
N THR A 80 46.48 9.11 -7.07
CA THR A 80 46.41 9.41 -8.51
C THR A 80 46.10 8.18 -9.37
N GLU A 81 46.33 6.98 -8.84
CA GLU A 81 46.05 5.71 -9.55
C GLU A 81 44.67 5.12 -9.23
N VAL A 82 43.93 5.75 -8.32
CA VAL A 82 42.62 5.26 -7.87
C VAL A 82 41.59 5.42 -8.98
N ARG A 83 40.84 4.35 -9.23
CA ARG A 83 39.68 4.35 -10.14
C ARG A 83 38.43 3.99 -9.37
N PHE A 84 37.39 4.79 -9.55
CA PHE A 84 36.08 4.60 -8.93
C PHE A 84 35.17 3.82 -9.86
N ILE A 85 34.42 2.86 -9.32
CA ILE A 85 33.53 1.99 -10.10
C ILE A 85 32.12 2.62 -10.17
N GLY A 86 31.71 3.32 -9.12
CA GLY A 86 30.41 3.98 -9.03
C GLY A 86 29.29 3.08 -8.54
#